data_AF-A0A1D6P8C9-F1
#
_entry.id   AF-A0A1D6P8C9-F1
#
_cell.length_a   1.000
_cell.length_b   1.000
_cell.length_c   1.000
_cell.angle_alpha   90.00
_cell.angle_beta   90.00
_cell.angle_gamma   90.00
#
_symmetry.space_group_name_H-M   'P 1'
#
loop_
_entity.id
_entity.type
_entity.pdbx_description
1 polymer ?
#
loop_
_entity_poly.entity_id
_entity_poly.type
_entity_poly.pdbx_seq_one_letter_code
_entity_poly.pdbx_strand_id
1 'polypeptide(L)'
;MFKRRIPCLDSYLDKVNMSLWPRFKMVFDLHLNSLRNANIKTLWEDDVHPHYVTRRYAEFTASLVHLNVEHGDGQLDLNLERLRMAIEDLLVKLAKMFSKPKLQTVFLINNYDLTISILKEAGTEGGKAQQHFEEVLKSNIAIYVVCSFKA
;
A
#
# COMPACT_ATOMS: atom_id res chain seq x y z
N MET A 1 -14.51 -14.46 -16.81
CA MET A 1 -15.89 -14.56 -16.25
C MET A 1 -16.97 -15.17 -17.19
N PHE A 2 -16.66 -15.88 -18.29
CA PHE A 2 -17.73 -16.57 -19.06
C PHE A 2 -18.28 -17.84 -18.39
N LYS A 3 -17.55 -18.43 -17.42
CA LYS A 3 -17.93 -19.72 -16.81
C LYS A 3 -18.97 -19.62 -15.68
N ARG A 4 -19.31 -18.42 -15.18
CA ARG A 4 -20.25 -18.21 -14.05
C ARG A 4 -21.28 -17.08 -14.27
N ARG A 5 -21.30 -16.49 -15.46
CA ARG A 5 -22.25 -15.41 -15.79
C ARG A 5 -23.65 -15.99 -15.92
N ILE A 6 -24.62 -15.36 -15.27
CA ILE A 6 -26.04 -15.68 -15.40
C ILE A 6 -26.70 -14.44 -16.04
N PRO A 7 -26.87 -14.40 -17.38
CA PRO A 7 -27.22 -13.17 -18.09
C PRO A 7 -28.49 -12.47 -17.60
N CYS A 8 -29.46 -13.23 -17.08
CA CYS A 8 -30.70 -12.65 -16.55
C CYS A 8 -30.50 -11.85 -15.24
N LEU A 9 -29.38 -12.03 -14.53
CA LEU A 9 -29.05 -11.31 -13.31
C LEU A 9 -28.16 -10.08 -13.56
N ASP A 10 -27.64 -9.89 -14.77
CA ASP A 10 -26.68 -8.82 -15.09
C ASP A 10 -27.24 -7.44 -14.69
N SER A 11 -28.49 -7.13 -15.08
CA SER A 11 -29.12 -5.84 -14.73
C SER A 11 -29.31 -5.64 -13.22
N TYR A 12 -29.52 -6.72 -12.47
CA TYR A 12 -29.62 -6.65 -11.01
C TYR A 12 -28.24 -6.42 -10.38
N LEU A 13 -27.22 -7.18 -10.80
CA LEU A 13 -25.85 -7.05 -10.32
C LEU A 13 -25.25 -5.67 -10.65
N ASP A 14 -25.57 -5.11 -11.82
CA ASP A 14 -25.17 -3.75 -12.19
C ASP A 14 -25.78 -2.70 -11.25
N LYS A 15 -27.07 -2.82 -10.92
CA LYS A 15 -27.73 -1.91 -9.95
C LYS A 15 -27.13 -2.04 -8.55
N VAL A 16 -26.80 -3.26 -8.14
CA VAL A 16 -26.11 -3.53 -6.87
C VAL A 16 -24.73 -2.86 -6.89
N ASN A 17 -23.95 -3.03 -7.95
CA ASN A 17 -22.64 -2.38 -8.11
C ASN A 17 -22.75 -0.84 -8.10
N MET A 18 -23.71 -0.25 -8.83
CA MET A 18 -23.95 1.19 -8.82
C MET A 18 -24.34 1.74 -7.44
N SER A 19 -24.94 0.92 -6.58
CA SER A 19 -25.33 1.30 -5.23
C SER A 19 -24.20 1.10 -4.20
N LEU A 20 -23.42 0.02 -4.35
CA LEU A 20 -22.34 -0.33 -3.43
C LEU A 20 -21.06 0.45 -3.69
N TRP A 21 -20.71 0.66 -4.96
CA TRP A 21 -19.44 1.29 -5.33
C TRP A 21 -19.27 2.70 -4.73
N PRO A 22 -20.26 3.61 -4.76
CA PRO A 22 -20.12 4.92 -4.13
C PRO A 22 -19.84 4.84 -2.63
N ARG A 23 -20.44 3.86 -1.93
CA ARG A 23 -20.23 3.64 -0.49
C ARG A 23 -18.83 3.08 -0.22
N PHE A 24 -18.40 2.09 -1.00
CA PHE A 24 -17.05 1.57 -0.93
C PHE A 24 -16.01 2.68 -1.17
N LYS A 25 -16.22 3.49 -2.23
CA LYS A 25 -15.35 4.60 -2.59
C LYS A 25 -15.26 5.64 -1.47
N MET A 26 -16.38 5.97 -0.82
CA MET A 26 -16.39 6.87 0.34
C MET A 26 -15.51 6.34 1.47
N VAL A 27 -15.61 5.06 1.83
CA VAL A 27 -14.78 4.46 2.88
C VAL A 27 -13.31 4.41 2.48
N PHE A 28 -13.02 4.10 1.21
CA PHE A 28 -11.66 4.12 0.67
C PHE A 28 -11.06 5.53 0.77
N ASP A 29 -11.81 6.56 0.38
CA ASP A 29 -11.36 7.94 0.44
C ASP A 29 -11.12 8.41 1.88
N LEU A 30 -11.92 7.94 2.84
CA LEU A 30 -11.65 8.18 4.27
C LEU A 30 -10.33 7.55 4.71
N HIS A 31 -10.01 6.32 4.27
CA HIS A 31 -8.71 5.69 4.56
C HIS A 31 -7.55 6.47 3.93
N LEU A 32 -7.69 6.86 2.66
CA LEU A 32 -6.68 7.66 1.95
C LEU A 32 -6.44 9.01 2.64
N ASN A 33 -7.51 9.71 3.03
CA ASN A 33 -7.43 10.98 3.73
C ASN A 33 -6.82 10.81 5.13
N SER A 34 -7.10 9.71 5.81
CA SER A 34 -6.47 9.39 7.11
C SER A 34 -4.95 9.25 6.99
N LEU A 35 -4.44 8.67 5.90
CA LEU A 35 -2.99 8.59 5.66
C LEU A 35 -2.41 9.96 5.32
N ARG A 36 -3.06 10.72 4.43
CA ARG A 36 -2.57 12.04 3.99
C ARG A 36 -2.53 13.07 5.12
N ASN A 37 -3.52 13.04 6.00
CA ASN A 37 -3.67 13.97 7.11
C ASN A 37 -3.12 13.42 8.44
N ALA A 38 -2.41 12.29 8.38
CA ALA A 38 -1.84 11.66 9.55
C ALA A 38 -0.86 12.61 10.27
N ASN A 39 -1.04 12.76 11.58
CA ASN A 39 -0.13 13.58 12.38
C ASN A 39 1.15 12.79 12.70
N ILE A 40 2.25 13.20 12.07
CA ILE A 40 3.56 12.54 12.20
C ILE A 40 4.00 12.50 13.67
N LYS A 41 3.78 13.56 14.44
CA LYS A 41 4.24 13.64 15.84
C LYS A 41 3.54 12.65 16.75
N THR A 42 2.29 12.31 16.46
CA THR A 42 1.51 11.35 17.25
C THR A 42 1.78 9.92 16.83
N LEU A 43 2.20 9.71 15.58
CA LEU A 43 2.53 8.38 15.04
C LEU A 43 4.00 8.00 15.21
N TRP A 44 4.86 8.98 15.47
CA TRP A 44 6.29 8.72 15.55
C TRP A 44 6.64 7.91 16.80
N GLU A 45 7.43 6.88 16.59
CA GLU A 45 8.05 6.04 17.60
C GLU A 45 9.55 5.96 17.27
N ASP A 46 10.41 5.97 18.30
CA ASP A 46 11.86 5.83 18.13
C ASP A 46 12.25 4.36 17.92
N ASP A 47 11.65 3.74 16.91
CA ASP A 47 11.87 2.34 16.55
C ASP A 47 11.96 2.16 15.03
N VAL A 48 13.00 1.47 14.58
CA VAL A 48 13.24 1.17 13.17
C VAL A 48 12.45 -0.03 12.66
N HIS A 49 11.77 -0.78 13.54
CA HIS A 49 10.87 -1.86 13.11
C HIS A 49 9.74 -1.34 12.19
N PRO A 50 9.13 -2.23 11.39
CA PRO A 50 8.02 -1.83 10.53
C PRO A 50 6.89 -1.18 11.33
N HIS A 51 6.49 0.01 10.91
CA HIS A 51 5.44 0.77 11.56
C HIS A 51 4.08 0.07 11.37
N TYR A 52 3.22 0.07 12.38
CA TYR A 52 1.96 -0.68 12.34
C TYR A 52 1.04 -0.27 11.17
N VAL A 53 1.11 0.98 10.72
CA VAL A 53 0.34 1.50 9.57
C VAL A 53 0.75 0.81 8.27
N THR A 54 2.03 0.44 8.11
CA THR A 54 2.54 -0.27 6.94
C THR A 54 1.86 -1.62 6.79
N ARG A 55 1.73 -2.37 7.90
CA ARG A 55 1.02 -3.65 7.91
C ARG A 55 -0.44 -3.47 7.50
N ARG A 56 -1.14 -2.51 8.11
CA ARG A 56 -2.54 -2.20 7.78
C ARG A 56 -2.73 -1.85 6.31
N TYR A 57 -1.83 -1.04 5.74
CA TYR A 57 -1.83 -0.71 4.33
C TYR A 57 -1.62 -1.96 3.45
N ALA A 58 -0.63 -2.79 3.78
CA ALA A 58 -0.27 -3.95 2.99
C ALA A 58 -1.39 -5.02 3.00
N GLU A 59 -1.96 -5.32 4.16
CA GLU A 59 -3.06 -6.27 4.32
C GLU A 59 -4.34 -5.79 3.61
N PHE A 60 -4.65 -4.49 3.70
CA PHE A 60 -5.79 -3.90 3.00
C PHE A 60 -5.60 -3.94 1.47
N THR A 61 -4.41 -3.57 0.99
CA THR A 61 -4.07 -3.60 -0.45
C THR A 61 -4.10 -5.03 -0.98
N ALA A 62 -3.49 -5.98 -0.28
CA ALA A 62 -3.52 -7.40 -0.62
C ALA A 62 -4.96 -7.92 -0.76
N SER A 63 -5.82 -7.60 0.21
CA SER A 63 -7.23 -8.01 0.19
C SER A 63 -7.98 -7.44 -1.02
N LEU A 64 -7.76 -6.15 -1.34
CA LEU A 64 -8.40 -5.50 -2.49
C LEU A 64 -7.91 -6.05 -3.83
N VAL A 65 -6.60 -6.29 -3.97
CA VAL A 65 -6.04 -6.92 -5.17
C VAL A 65 -6.61 -8.31 -5.35
N HIS A 66 -6.71 -9.11 -4.28
CA HIS A 66 -7.27 -10.45 -4.31
C HIS A 66 -8.75 -10.47 -4.70
N LEU A 67 -9.56 -9.51 -4.23
CA LEU A 67 -10.97 -9.38 -4.62
C LEU A 67 -11.13 -8.94 -6.09
N ASN A 68 -10.16 -8.22 -6.64
CA ASN A 68 -10.27 -7.59 -7.96
C ASN A 68 -9.63 -8.39 -9.12
N VAL A 69 -9.07 -9.57 -8.86
CA VAL A 69 -8.29 -10.39 -9.83
C VAL A 69 -9.03 -10.63 -11.16
N GLU A 70 -10.36 -10.67 -11.17
CA GLU A 70 -11.17 -10.96 -12.37
C GLU A 70 -12.01 -9.78 -12.91
N HIS A 71 -11.92 -8.57 -12.32
CA HIS A 71 -12.89 -7.47 -12.53
C HIS A 71 -12.28 -6.11 -12.92
N GLY A 72 -11.12 -6.10 -13.60
CA GLY A 72 -10.37 -4.87 -13.92
C GLY A 72 -11.05 -3.92 -14.92
N ASP A 73 -11.89 -3.00 -14.42
CA ASP A 73 -12.29 -1.78 -15.12
C ASP A 73 -11.25 -0.64 -14.99
N GLY A 74 -10.17 -0.88 -14.25
CA GLY A 74 -9.07 0.07 -13.99
C GLY A 74 -9.40 1.14 -12.94
N GLN A 75 -10.63 1.21 -12.42
CA GLN A 75 -11.01 2.22 -11.45
C GLN A 75 -10.36 1.98 -10.09
N LEU A 76 -10.23 0.71 -9.68
CA LEU A 76 -9.55 0.34 -8.44
C LEU A 76 -8.04 0.61 -8.51
N ASP A 77 -7.41 0.37 -9.67
CA ASP A 77 -5.96 0.55 -9.85
C ASP A 77 -5.52 1.99 -9.53
N LEU A 78 -6.26 2.98 -10.03
CA LEU A 78 -5.99 4.40 -9.75
C LEU A 78 -6.11 4.74 -8.26
N ASN A 79 -7.04 4.08 -7.55
CA ASN A 79 -7.23 4.30 -6.12
C ASN A 79 -6.13 3.63 -5.29
N LEU A 80 -5.73 2.41 -5.64
CA LEU A 80 -4.61 1.71 -5.02
C LEU A 80 -3.29 2.47 -5.21
N GLU A 81 -3.08 3.04 -6.39
CA GLU A 81 -1.92 3.88 -6.67
C GLU A 81 -1.89 5.13 -5.77
N ARG A 82 -3.03 5.81 -5.58
CA ARG A 82 -3.12 6.95 -4.66
C ARG A 82 -2.83 6.55 -3.22
N LEU A 83 -3.26 5.35 -2.81
CA LEU A 83 -3.00 4.81 -1.48
C LEU A 83 -1.51 4.49 -1.29
N ARG A 84 -0.88 3.88 -2.29
CA ARG A 84 0.56 3.60 -2.35
C ARG A 84 1.40 4.87 -2.18
N MET A 85 1.07 5.93 -2.94
CA MET A 85 1.75 7.23 -2.80
C MET A 85 1.57 7.84 -1.40
N ALA A 86 0.38 7.72 -0.81
CA ALA A 86 0.09 8.28 0.51
C ALA A 86 0.85 7.56 1.63
N ILE A 87 0.98 6.22 1.57
CA ILE A 87 1.76 5.49 2.56
C ILE A 87 3.26 5.77 2.42
N GLU A 88 3.78 5.88 1.20
CA GLU A 88 5.19 6.22 0.99
C GLU A 88 5.54 7.60 1.53
N ASP A 89 4.71 8.61 1.25
CA ASP A 89 4.90 9.96 1.76
C ASP A 89 4.88 9.98 3.31
N LEU A 90 3.94 9.24 3.93
CA LEU A 90 3.90 9.07 5.38
C LEU A 90 5.17 8.41 5.93
N LEU A 91 5.65 7.33 5.30
CA LEU A 91 6.85 6.62 5.73
C LEU A 91 8.11 7.47 5.58
N VAL A 92 8.24 8.24 4.50
CA VAL A 92 9.36 9.18 4.32
C VAL A 92 9.32 10.29 5.38
N LYS A 93 8.13 10.79 5.71
CA LYS A 93 7.94 11.79 6.79
C LYS A 93 8.31 11.22 8.16
N LEU A 94 7.93 9.99 8.46
CA LEU A 94 8.31 9.30 9.70
C LEU A 94 9.82 9.02 9.73
N ALA A 95 10.41 8.56 8.63
CA ALA A 95 11.84 8.31 8.53
C ALA A 95 12.67 9.56 8.85
N LYS A 96 12.24 10.74 8.38
CA LYS A 96 12.93 12.02 8.64
C LYS A 96 12.97 12.42 10.12
N MET A 97 12.18 11.78 10.99
CA MET A 97 12.21 12.02 12.43
C MET A 97 13.44 11.39 13.10
N PHE A 98 14.06 10.36 12.50
CA PHE A 98 15.32 9.81 13.02
C PHE A 98 16.47 10.78 12.77
N SER A 99 17.30 11.00 13.80
CA SER A 99 18.44 11.91 13.73
C SER A 99 19.56 11.43 12.79
N LYS A 100 19.78 10.12 12.71
CA LYS A 100 20.85 9.51 11.91
C LYS A 100 20.32 9.09 10.54
N PRO A 101 20.91 9.53 9.42
CA PRO A 101 20.52 9.11 8.07
C PRO A 101 20.44 7.59 7.90
N LYS A 102 21.38 6.86 8.52
CA LYS A 102 21.38 5.40 8.53
C LYS A 102 20.09 4.80 9.10
N LEU A 103 19.56 5.36 10.20
CA LEU A 103 18.32 4.88 10.82
C LEU A 103 17.10 5.21 9.95
N GLN A 104 17.09 6.37 9.28
CA GLN A 104 16.06 6.72 8.30
C GLN A 104 15.98 5.66 7.19
N THR A 105 17.13 5.28 6.63
CA THR A 105 17.18 4.25 5.57
C THR A 105 16.78 2.87 6.09
N VAL A 106 17.23 2.47 7.28
CA VAL A 106 16.85 1.18 7.88
C VAL A 106 15.34 1.09 8.11
N PHE A 107 14.72 2.15 8.65
CA PHE A 107 13.28 2.21 8.82
C PHE A 107 12.55 2.02 7.49
N LEU A 108 12.97 2.73 6.43
CA LEU A 108 12.35 2.57 5.10
C LEU A 108 12.51 1.15 4.55
N ILE A 109 13.71 0.57 4.63
CA ILE A 109 13.99 -0.81 4.21
C ILE A 109 13.04 -1.79 4.92
N ASN A 110 12.94 -1.72 6.25
CA ASN A 110 12.12 -2.62 7.05
C ASN A 110 10.63 -2.53 6.66
N ASN A 111 10.13 -1.32 6.44
CA ASN A 111 8.73 -1.11 6.04
C ASN A 111 8.45 -1.62 4.62
N TYR A 112 9.36 -1.40 3.68
CA TYR A 112 9.20 -1.90 2.31
C TYR A 112 9.30 -3.42 2.24
N ASP A 113 10.22 -4.03 3.00
CA ASP A 113 10.36 -5.49 3.07
C ASP A 113 9.11 -6.18 3.63
N LEU A 114 8.53 -5.64 4.71
CA LEU A 114 7.25 -6.12 5.24
C LEU A 114 6.13 -6.00 4.19
N THR A 115 6.05 -4.87 3.50
CA THR A 115 5.03 -4.64 2.48
C THR A 115 5.13 -5.66 1.34
N ILE A 116 6.35 -5.89 0.84
CA ILE A 116 6.62 -6.88 -0.22
C ILE A 116 6.23 -8.29 0.26
N SER A 117 6.60 -8.64 1.50
CA SER A 117 6.32 -9.96 2.08
C SER A 117 4.82 -10.26 2.11
N ILE A 118 4.01 -9.32 2.61
CA ILE A 118 2.55 -9.46 2.69
C ILE A 118 1.92 -9.50 1.28
N LEU A 119 2.35 -8.63 0.36
CA LEU A 119 1.81 -8.60 -1.00
C LEU A 119 2.14 -9.88 -1.79
N LYS A 120 3.30 -10.50 -1.56
CA LYS A 120 3.67 -11.78 -2.16
C LYS A 120 2.82 -12.94 -1.63
N GLU A 121 2.54 -12.95 -0.34
CA GLU A 121 1.73 -14.00 0.30
C GLU A 121 0.29 -14.02 -0.22
N ALA A 122 -0.24 -12.88 -0.68
CA ALA A 122 -1.60 -12.76 -1.21
C ALA A 122 -1.85 -13.53 -2.52
N GLY A 123 -0.83 -14.17 -3.11
CA GLY A 123 -0.97 -15.15 -4.20
C GLY A 123 -1.19 -14.58 -5.60
N THR A 124 -1.21 -13.25 -5.75
CA THR A 124 -1.54 -12.56 -7.01
C THR A 124 -0.38 -11.69 -7.52
N GLU A 125 0.84 -12.21 -7.62
CA GLU A 125 2.07 -11.46 -8.04
C GLU A 125 2.19 -10.01 -7.50
N GLY A 126 1.57 -9.71 -6.33
CA GLY A 126 1.47 -8.40 -5.66
C GLY A 126 1.15 -7.16 -6.51
N GLY A 127 0.86 -7.32 -7.80
CA GLY A 127 0.60 -6.27 -8.77
C GLY A 127 1.71 -5.22 -8.91
N LYS A 128 1.34 -4.08 -9.49
CA LYS A 128 2.22 -2.92 -9.69
C LYS A 128 2.82 -2.39 -8.38
N ALA A 129 2.08 -2.50 -7.27
CA ALA A 129 2.53 -2.04 -5.96
C ALA A 129 3.73 -2.85 -5.45
N GLN A 130 3.71 -4.18 -5.57
CA GLN A 130 4.86 -5.01 -5.19
C GLN A 130 6.10 -4.66 -6.00
N GLN A 131 5.98 -4.59 -7.32
CA GLN A 131 7.10 -4.25 -8.21
C GLN A 131 7.72 -2.90 -7.83
N HIS A 132 6.88 -1.89 -7.59
CA HIS A 132 7.33 -0.58 -7.13
C HIS A 132 8.11 -0.67 -5.81
N PHE A 133 7.58 -1.36 -4.80
CA PHE A 133 8.30 -1.48 -3.52
C PHE A 133 9.61 -2.26 -3.65
N GLU A 134 9.69 -3.27 -4.54
CA GLU A 134 10.94 -3.97 -4.82
C GLU A 134 11.99 -3.05 -5.45
N GLU A 135 11.60 -2.14 -6.35
CA GLU A 135 12.49 -1.14 -6.95
C GLU A 135 13.00 -0.14 -5.91
N VAL A 136 12.09 0.41 -5.10
CA VAL A 136 12.45 1.38 -4.05
C VAL A 136 13.29 0.71 -2.95
N LEU A 137 13.01 -0.55 -2.60
CA LEU A 137 13.83 -1.34 -1.67
C LEU A 137 15.27 -1.48 -2.18
N LYS A 138 15.45 -1.88 -3.44
CA LYS A 138 16.79 -1.99 -4.06
C LYS A 138 17.56 -0.66 -4.00
N SER A 139 16.89 0.45 -4.28
CA SER A 139 17.48 1.79 -4.18
C SER A 139 17.91 2.13 -2.75
N ASN A 140 17.06 1.85 -1.75
CA ASN A 140 17.35 2.14 -0.35
C ASN A 140 18.46 1.24 0.21
N ILE A 141 18.56 -0.03 -0.22
CA ILE A 141 19.68 -0.90 0.15
C ILE A 141 21.00 -0.31 -0.36
N ALA A 142 21.05 0.18 -1.60
CA ALA A 142 22.25 0.83 -2.14
C ALA A 142 22.63 2.08 -1.33
N ILE A 143 21.66 2.90 -0.93
CA ILE A 143 21.88 4.07 -0.04
C ILE A 143 22.42 3.62 1.32
N TYR A 144 21.86 2.57 1.92
CA TYR A 144 22.28 2.05 3.22
C TYR A 144 23.75 1.59 3.21
N VAL A 145 24.18 0.93 2.14
CA VAL A 145 25.58 0.51 1.95
C VAL A 145 26.49 1.75 1.97
N VAL A 146 26.16 2.80 1.21
CA VAL A 146 26.93 4.05 1.19
C VAL A 146 26.96 4.73 2.56
N CYS A 147 25.82 4.78 3.26
CA CYS A 147 25.76 5.35 4.62
C CYS A 147 26.57 4.53 5.63
N SER A 148 26.69 3.22 5.44
CA SER A 148 27.45 2.34 6.34
C SER A 148 28.96 2.48 6.19
N PHE A 149 29.44 2.92 5.02
CA PHE A 149 30.87 3.19 4.79
C PHE A 149 31.31 4.62 5.18
N LYS A 150 30.37 5.54 5.42
CA LYS A 150 30.64 6.94 5.79
C LYS A 150 30.51 7.23 7.29
N ALA A 151 30.14 6.24 8.10
CA ALA A 151 29.99 6.34 9.55
C ALA A 151 31.25 5.83 10.25
#